data_AF-A0A7H4LNP2-F1
#
_entry.id   AF-A0A7H4LNP2-F1
#
_cell.length_a   1.000
_cell.length_b   1.000
_cell.length_c   1.000
_cell.angle_alpha   90.00
_cell.angle_beta   90.00
_cell.angle_gamma   90.00
#
_symmetry.space_group_name_H-M   'P 1'
#
loop_
_entity.id
_entity.type
_entity.pdbx_description
1 polymer ?
#
loop_
_entity_poly.entity_id
_entity_poly.type
_entity_poly.pdbx_seq_one_letter_code
_entity_poly.pdbx_strand_id
1 'polypeptide(L)'
;MMLPEGHGLHPGHTRLHGYIRFINLSTGAIVRSNLPIFSDHCVLDSVDGIMVLQRDHDTAVRLLHPFTGDIADLPPLASLRTMLTPGQQQILDWSFFRTICATSFTVSADGVVTAMIALFYLGRVACATSMDQQWRLSTWSVSKRWRPMSFQGKIYTLHCDTFDSELQISQIDLPGLGEKEDFGDPLCYLPEPKLIATFPAGRLHMPYHLGECDSEIMLIGREECRLSFHIGVYRVADILADKITPVTSIGGNALFVEDRVLSVSSRVHPTIVADAIVLLHQKEVYLGQYHLASRTWLPTADGGLKGASVPSPCSLIYHIFTCCYPILWNKGQILFQGTFQPIWRVKRKWRLGLYRDHWK
;
A
#
# COMPACT_ATOMS: atom_id res chain seq x y z
N MET A 1 6.96 5.91 -8.85
CA MET A 1 5.52 5.64 -8.58
C MET A 1 4.72 5.77 -9.87
N MET A 2 3.80 4.85 -10.17
CA MET A 2 2.86 4.97 -11.30
C MET A 2 1.78 6.01 -11.00
N LEU A 3 1.58 6.98 -11.90
CA LEU A 3 0.57 8.03 -11.71
C LEU A 3 -0.80 7.59 -12.22
N PRO A 4 -1.89 7.83 -11.46
CA PRO A 4 -3.24 7.68 -11.97
C PRO A 4 -3.55 8.78 -12.99
N GLU A 5 -4.10 8.40 -14.14
CA GLU A 5 -4.48 9.33 -15.22
C GLU A 5 -5.82 10.05 -14.95
N GLY A 6 -6.70 9.45 -14.14
CA GLY A 6 -8.07 9.91 -13.97
C GLY A 6 -8.97 9.61 -15.18
N HIS A 7 -10.19 10.16 -15.19
CA HIS A 7 -11.12 10.08 -16.32
C HIS A 7 -11.43 8.67 -16.87
N GLY A 8 -11.30 7.63 -16.04
CA GLY A 8 -11.47 6.23 -16.42
C GLY A 8 -10.28 5.63 -17.19
N LEU A 9 -9.21 6.40 -17.39
CA LEU A 9 -7.99 5.97 -18.06
C LEU A 9 -7.13 5.13 -17.11
N HIS A 10 -7.27 3.82 -17.22
CA HIS A 10 -6.52 2.84 -16.43
C HIS A 10 -5.32 2.31 -17.24
N PRO A 11 -4.34 1.67 -16.60
CA PRO A 11 -3.26 0.99 -17.30
C PRO A 11 -3.80 -0.05 -18.30
N GLY A 12 -3.39 0.07 -19.56
CA GLY A 12 -3.88 -0.76 -20.67
C GLY A 12 -5.13 -0.24 -21.38
N HIS A 13 -5.65 0.94 -21.01
CA HIS A 13 -6.76 1.57 -21.73
C HIS A 13 -6.34 1.91 -23.16
N THR A 14 -7.19 1.65 -24.15
CA THR A 14 -6.87 1.84 -25.59
C THR A 14 -6.41 3.26 -25.94
N ARG A 15 -7.06 4.28 -25.36
CA ARG A 15 -6.67 5.70 -25.48
C ARG A 15 -5.27 6.04 -24.95
N LEU A 16 -4.67 5.19 -24.11
CA LEU A 16 -3.30 5.40 -23.64
C LEU A 16 -2.26 4.84 -24.62
N HIS A 17 -2.68 4.02 -25.60
CA HIS A 17 -1.80 3.40 -26.60
C HIS A 17 -0.63 2.62 -25.98
N GLY A 18 -0.87 1.94 -24.85
CA GLY A 18 0.15 1.19 -24.10
C GLY A 18 1.02 2.05 -23.18
N TYR A 19 0.93 3.38 -23.24
CA TYR A 19 1.78 4.26 -22.44
C TYR A 19 1.26 4.47 -21.02
N ILE A 20 2.19 4.50 -20.07
CA ILE A 20 1.94 4.75 -18.65
C ILE A 20 2.88 5.84 -18.15
N ARG A 21 2.38 6.73 -17.29
CA ARG A 21 3.17 7.78 -16.64
C ARG A 21 3.67 7.33 -15.27
N PHE A 22 4.93 7.62 -14.99
CA PHE A 22 5.58 7.42 -13.72
C PHE A 22 6.16 8.75 -13.23
N ILE A 23 6.14 8.95 -11.92
CA ILE A 23 6.81 10.07 -11.24
C ILE A 23 7.86 9.54 -10.28
N ASN A 24 9.01 10.21 -10.25
CA ASN A 24 10.00 10.06 -9.19
C ASN A 24 9.61 10.98 -8.03
N LEU A 25 9.31 10.41 -6.86
CA LEU A 25 8.82 11.14 -5.69
C LEU A 25 9.92 11.93 -4.96
N SER A 26 11.19 11.78 -5.34
CA SER A 26 12.31 12.53 -4.78
C SER A 26 12.73 13.71 -5.67
N THR A 27 12.61 13.57 -7.00
CA THR A 27 13.09 14.57 -7.97
C THR A 27 11.98 15.27 -8.75
N GLY A 28 10.77 14.71 -8.76
CA GLY A 28 9.66 15.21 -9.57
C GLY A 28 9.76 14.89 -11.05
N ALA A 29 10.80 14.16 -11.48
CA ALA A 29 10.94 13.72 -12.87
C ALA A 29 9.76 12.83 -13.27
N ILE A 30 9.15 13.14 -14.42
CA ILE A 30 8.05 12.36 -14.99
C ILE A 30 8.56 11.63 -16.23
N VAL A 31 8.33 10.32 -16.27
CA VAL A 31 8.66 9.48 -17.42
C VAL A 31 7.40 8.83 -17.95
N ARG A 32 7.29 8.75 -19.27
CA ARG A 32 6.23 8.00 -19.95
C ARG A 32 6.85 6.78 -20.62
N SER A 33 6.46 5.58 -20.18
CA SER A 33 6.98 4.31 -20.71
C SER A 33 5.89 3.59 -21.52
N ASN A 34 6.28 2.96 -22.64
CA ASN A 34 5.37 2.12 -23.43
C ASN A 34 5.38 0.70 -22.86
N LEU A 35 4.29 0.31 -22.22
CA LEU A 35 4.11 -0.97 -21.52
C LEU A 35 2.88 -1.69 -22.08
N PRO A 36 2.97 -2.29 -23.28
CA PRO A 36 1.84 -2.96 -23.92
C PRO A 36 1.31 -4.14 -23.11
N ILE A 37 2.13 -4.71 -22.21
CA ILE A 37 1.77 -5.79 -21.27
C ILE A 37 0.50 -5.51 -20.44
N PHE A 38 0.10 -4.25 -20.27
CA PHE A 38 -1.16 -3.94 -19.60
C PHE A 38 -2.42 -4.33 -20.39
N SER A 39 -2.29 -4.77 -21.65
CA SER A 39 -3.41 -5.33 -22.41
C SER A 39 -4.03 -6.54 -21.72
N ASP A 40 -3.20 -7.42 -21.16
CA ASP A 40 -3.58 -8.71 -20.58
C ASP A 40 -3.10 -8.88 -19.13
N HIS A 41 -2.62 -7.79 -18.50
CA HIS A 41 -2.27 -7.77 -17.09
C HIS A 41 -3.06 -6.71 -16.32
N CYS A 42 -3.19 -6.89 -15.01
CA CYS A 42 -3.66 -5.88 -14.07
C CYS A 42 -2.60 -5.63 -12.99
N VAL A 43 -2.53 -4.40 -12.48
CA VAL A 43 -1.63 -4.05 -11.37
C VAL A 43 -2.22 -4.56 -10.06
N LEU A 44 -1.40 -5.16 -9.21
CA LEU A 44 -1.74 -5.56 -7.85
C LEU A 44 -1.09 -4.63 -6.83
N ASP A 45 0.21 -4.35 -7.00
CA ASP A 45 1.02 -3.55 -6.09
C ASP A 45 2.25 -2.95 -6.81
N SER A 46 3.04 -2.16 -6.09
CA SER A 46 4.33 -1.61 -6.51
C SER A 46 5.21 -1.37 -5.30
N VAL A 47 6.40 -1.96 -5.35
CA VAL A 47 7.43 -1.94 -4.30
C VAL A 47 8.80 -1.71 -4.94
N ASP A 48 9.65 -0.87 -4.36
CA ASP A 48 11.03 -0.64 -4.78
C ASP A 48 11.21 -0.33 -6.29
N GLY A 49 10.24 0.37 -6.89
CA GLY A 49 10.22 0.69 -8.31
C GLY A 49 9.79 -0.46 -9.24
N ILE A 50 9.53 -1.65 -8.69
CA ILE A 50 8.98 -2.82 -9.39
C ILE A 50 7.45 -2.77 -9.37
N MET A 51 6.84 -3.25 -10.46
CA MET A 51 5.40 -3.44 -10.58
C MET A 51 5.06 -4.90 -10.30
N VAL A 52 4.05 -5.13 -9.45
CA VAL A 52 3.49 -6.46 -9.19
C VAL A 52 2.20 -6.58 -9.99
N LEU A 53 2.17 -7.50 -10.96
CA LEU A 53 1.09 -7.64 -11.92
C LEU A 53 0.42 -9.01 -11.77
N GLN A 54 -0.87 -9.09 -12.08
CA GLN A 54 -1.56 -10.34 -12.34
C GLN A 54 -1.82 -10.46 -13.84
N ARG A 55 -1.55 -11.63 -14.40
CA ARG A 55 -1.92 -11.99 -15.76
C ARG A 55 -3.41 -12.38 -15.83
N ASP A 56 -4.09 -12.03 -16.92
CA ASP A 56 -5.55 -12.18 -17.01
C ASP A 56 -6.01 -13.63 -17.26
N HIS A 57 -5.23 -14.44 -17.98
CA HIS A 57 -5.69 -15.75 -18.47
C HIS A 57 -5.43 -16.89 -17.48
N ASP A 58 -4.29 -16.87 -16.77
CA ASP A 58 -3.88 -17.92 -15.84
C ASP A 58 -3.73 -17.41 -14.39
N THR A 59 -3.90 -16.10 -14.15
CA THR A 59 -3.72 -15.44 -12.85
C THR A 59 -2.29 -15.46 -12.30
N ALA A 60 -1.29 -15.85 -13.10
CA ALA A 60 0.12 -15.81 -12.71
C ALA A 60 0.51 -14.39 -12.26
N VAL A 61 1.26 -14.32 -11.17
CA VAL A 61 1.82 -13.06 -10.69
C VAL A 61 3.13 -12.81 -11.43
N ARG A 62 3.37 -11.56 -11.82
CA ARG A 62 4.58 -11.14 -12.51
C ARG A 62 5.18 -9.93 -11.83
N LEU A 63 6.45 -10.01 -11.48
CA LEU A 63 7.26 -8.83 -11.19
C LEU A 63 7.75 -8.25 -12.50
N LEU A 64 7.64 -6.94 -12.67
CA LEU A 64 8.09 -6.22 -13.86
C LEU A 64 8.90 -4.99 -13.45
N HIS A 65 10.13 -4.87 -13.95
CA HIS A 65 10.84 -3.61 -13.91
C HIS A 65 10.40 -2.73 -15.11
N PRO A 66 9.67 -1.63 -14.89
CA PRO A 66 8.93 -0.91 -15.94
C PRO A 66 9.81 -0.16 -16.96
N PHE A 67 11.12 -0.08 -16.73
CA PHE A 67 12.07 0.64 -17.60
C PHE A 67 13.11 -0.26 -18.28
N THR A 68 13.39 -1.44 -17.74
CA THR A 68 14.31 -2.42 -18.35
C THR A 68 13.57 -3.54 -19.05
N GLY A 69 12.32 -3.80 -18.65
CA GLY A 69 11.53 -4.92 -19.17
C GLY A 69 11.86 -6.25 -18.50
N ASP A 70 12.72 -6.27 -17.48
CA ASP A 70 13.01 -7.49 -16.72
C ASP A 70 11.76 -8.00 -16.04
N ILE A 71 11.57 -9.32 -16.10
CA ILE A 71 10.40 -10.00 -15.54
C ILE A 71 10.82 -11.20 -14.70
N ALA A 72 10.01 -11.47 -13.68
CA ALA A 72 10.01 -12.76 -12.99
C ALA A 72 8.56 -13.20 -12.81
N ASP A 73 8.26 -14.42 -13.25
CA ASP A 73 6.96 -15.04 -13.05
C ASP A 73 6.93 -15.79 -11.71
N LEU A 74 5.79 -15.69 -11.05
CA LEU A 74 5.45 -16.33 -9.80
C LEU A 74 4.14 -17.13 -10.00
N PRO A 75 3.80 -18.05 -9.09
CA PRO A 75 2.62 -18.87 -9.21
C PRO A 75 1.31 -18.09 -9.46
N PRO A 76 0.29 -18.74 -10.06
CA PRO A 76 -1.07 -18.23 -10.14
C PRO A 76 -1.67 -17.82 -8.79
N LEU A 77 -2.25 -16.61 -8.68
CA LEU A 77 -3.06 -16.23 -7.51
C LEU A 77 -4.21 -17.22 -7.27
N ALA A 78 -4.68 -17.91 -8.32
CA ALA A 78 -5.68 -18.97 -8.21
C ALA A 78 -5.31 -20.08 -7.22
N SER A 79 -4.01 -20.37 -7.03
CA SER A 79 -3.58 -21.41 -6.10
C SER A 79 -3.90 -21.05 -4.65
N LEU A 80 -4.00 -19.77 -4.29
CA LEU A 80 -4.40 -19.37 -2.94
C LEU A 80 -5.83 -19.80 -2.61
N ARG A 81 -6.70 -19.88 -3.63
CA ARG A 81 -8.09 -20.28 -3.43
C ARG A 81 -8.22 -21.75 -3.07
N THR A 82 -7.34 -22.61 -3.59
CA THR A 82 -7.34 -24.04 -3.25
C THR A 82 -6.89 -24.29 -1.82
N MET A 83 -6.18 -23.34 -1.20
CA MET A 83 -5.73 -23.43 0.20
C MET A 83 -6.80 -23.00 1.22
N LEU A 84 -7.95 -22.48 0.75
CA LEU A 84 -9.06 -22.10 1.62
C LEU A 84 -10.01 -23.26 1.88
N THR A 85 -10.65 -23.26 3.05
CA THR A 85 -11.75 -24.18 3.36
C THR A 85 -12.94 -24.00 2.40
N PRO A 86 -13.76 -25.04 2.16
CA PRO A 86 -14.90 -24.94 1.25
C PRO A 86 -15.87 -23.78 1.57
N GLY A 87 -16.12 -23.51 2.85
CA GLY A 87 -16.96 -22.38 3.27
C GLY A 87 -16.34 -21.02 2.94
N GLN A 88 -15.03 -20.87 3.09
CA GLN A 88 -14.29 -19.66 2.70
C GLN A 88 -14.30 -19.45 1.19
N GLN A 89 -14.16 -20.52 0.38
CA GLN A 89 -14.20 -20.43 -1.08
C GLN A 89 -15.54 -19.92 -1.63
N GLN A 90 -16.64 -20.15 -0.91
CA GLN A 90 -17.98 -19.68 -1.29
C GLN A 90 -18.21 -18.19 -0.95
N ILE A 91 -17.54 -17.70 0.10
CA ILE A 91 -17.73 -16.33 0.63
C ILE A 91 -16.73 -15.35 0.00
N LEU A 92 -15.48 -15.78 -0.16
CA LEU A 92 -14.38 -14.91 -0.57
C LEU A 92 -14.35 -14.78 -2.09
N ASP A 93 -14.61 -13.57 -2.57
CA ASP A 93 -14.46 -13.25 -3.99
C ASP A 93 -12.98 -13.01 -4.34
N TRP A 94 -12.72 -12.83 -5.64
CA TRP A 94 -11.36 -12.56 -6.14
C TRP A 94 -10.72 -11.27 -5.62
N SER A 95 -11.51 -10.32 -5.11
CA SER A 95 -10.97 -9.07 -4.61
C SER A 95 -10.21 -9.24 -3.29
N PHE A 96 -10.51 -10.30 -2.53
CA PHE A 96 -9.74 -10.67 -1.34
C PHE A 96 -8.29 -11.00 -1.66
N PHE A 97 -8.04 -11.65 -2.80
CA PHE A 97 -6.69 -12.03 -3.24
C PHE A 97 -5.97 -10.93 -4.00
N ARG A 98 -6.71 -10.05 -4.69
CA ARG A 98 -6.12 -8.96 -5.51
C ARG A 98 -5.83 -7.70 -4.72
N THR A 99 -6.34 -7.59 -3.50
CA THR A 99 -6.08 -6.44 -2.64
C THR A 99 -4.81 -6.72 -1.84
N ILE A 100 -3.68 -6.52 -2.52
CA ILE A 100 -2.34 -6.59 -1.94
C ILE A 100 -2.02 -5.21 -1.35
N CYS A 101 -1.59 -5.19 -0.10
CA CYS A 101 -1.30 -3.96 0.64
C CYS A 101 0.21 -3.72 0.86
N ALA A 102 1.01 -4.78 0.75
CA ALA A 102 2.46 -4.71 0.71
C ALA A 102 3.00 -5.94 -0.03
N THR A 103 4.13 -5.77 -0.70
CA THR A 103 4.89 -6.85 -1.34
C THR A 103 6.35 -6.73 -0.94
N SER A 104 6.97 -7.84 -0.63
CA SER A 104 8.42 -7.94 -0.42
C SER A 104 8.97 -9.03 -1.34
N PHE A 105 10.20 -8.87 -1.83
CA PHE A 105 10.87 -9.91 -2.58
C PHE A 105 12.40 -9.85 -2.41
N THR A 106 13.05 -10.97 -2.69
CA THR A 106 14.51 -11.10 -2.79
C THR A 106 14.86 -11.91 -4.03
N VAL A 107 16.08 -11.71 -4.52
CA VAL A 107 16.66 -12.48 -5.63
C VAL A 107 17.91 -13.16 -5.12
N SER A 108 17.97 -14.49 -5.19
CA SER A 108 19.15 -15.26 -4.80
C SER A 108 20.24 -15.22 -5.87
N ALA A 109 21.43 -15.71 -5.53
CA ALA A 109 22.59 -15.69 -6.43
C ALA A 109 22.39 -16.55 -7.70
N ASP A 110 21.53 -17.57 -7.64
CA ASP A 110 21.11 -18.40 -8.77
C ASP A 110 19.92 -17.80 -9.55
N GLY A 111 19.46 -16.61 -9.19
CA GLY A 111 18.39 -15.89 -9.89
C GLY A 111 16.97 -16.29 -9.49
N VAL A 112 16.80 -17.15 -8.48
CA VAL A 112 15.47 -17.49 -7.96
C VAL A 112 14.89 -16.31 -7.21
N VAL A 113 13.68 -15.91 -7.59
CA VAL A 113 12.95 -14.83 -6.91
C VAL A 113 12.09 -15.44 -5.81
N THR A 114 12.25 -14.97 -4.59
CA THR A 114 11.32 -15.29 -3.48
C THR A 114 10.49 -14.07 -3.18
N ALA A 115 9.17 -14.19 -3.23
CA ALA A 115 8.25 -13.09 -2.98
C ALA A 115 7.29 -13.42 -1.83
N MET A 116 6.89 -12.38 -1.10
CA MET A 116 5.84 -12.41 -0.10
C MET A 116 4.86 -11.27 -0.35
N ILE A 117 3.56 -11.59 -0.38
CA ILE A 117 2.48 -10.64 -0.59
C ILE A 117 1.58 -10.60 0.65
N ALA A 118 1.22 -9.40 1.10
CA ALA A 118 0.29 -9.19 2.20
C ALA A 118 -1.14 -8.99 1.66
N LEU A 119 -2.02 -9.93 1.99
CA LEU A 119 -3.41 -9.97 1.54
C LEU A 119 -4.28 -9.20 2.53
N PHE A 120 -4.67 -7.98 2.16
CA PHE A 120 -5.30 -7.00 3.06
C PHE A 120 -6.54 -7.57 3.76
N TYR A 121 -7.49 -8.11 2.98
CA TYR A 121 -8.75 -8.58 3.53
C TYR A 121 -8.65 -9.92 4.28
N LEU A 122 -7.61 -10.72 4.01
CA LEU A 122 -7.38 -11.96 4.74
C LEU A 122 -6.65 -11.76 6.05
N GLY A 123 -5.92 -10.65 6.24
CA GLY A 123 -5.07 -10.46 7.42
C GLY A 123 -3.84 -11.39 7.41
N ARG A 124 -3.46 -11.91 6.22
CA ARG A 124 -2.49 -12.99 6.04
C ARG A 124 -1.44 -12.64 5.00
N VAL A 125 -0.30 -13.32 5.07
CA VAL A 125 0.73 -13.27 4.03
C VAL A 125 0.71 -14.55 3.20
N ALA A 126 1.12 -14.44 1.95
CA ALA A 126 1.44 -15.58 1.12
C ALA A 126 2.85 -15.45 0.55
N CYS A 127 3.57 -16.55 0.42
CA CYS A 127 4.90 -16.57 -0.18
C CYS A 127 4.98 -17.56 -1.34
N ALA A 128 5.91 -17.32 -2.25
CA ALA A 128 6.26 -18.23 -3.32
C ALA A 128 7.66 -17.90 -3.86
N THR A 129 8.30 -18.90 -4.44
CA THR A 129 9.46 -18.70 -5.32
C THR A 129 9.04 -18.67 -6.79
N SER A 130 9.91 -18.17 -7.67
CA SER A 130 9.73 -18.27 -9.12
C SER A 130 9.78 -19.71 -9.66
N MET A 131 10.18 -20.67 -8.83
CA MET A 131 10.22 -22.10 -9.16
C MET A 131 8.98 -22.85 -8.67
N ASP A 132 8.20 -22.26 -7.77
CA ASP A 132 7.00 -22.88 -7.20
C ASP A 132 5.89 -22.94 -8.26
N GLN A 133 4.93 -23.85 -8.07
CA GLN A 133 3.70 -23.91 -8.88
C GLN A 133 2.50 -23.29 -8.15
N GLN A 134 2.62 -23.08 -6.84
CA GLN A 134 1.55 -22.59 -5.98
C GLN A 134 2.10 -21.67 -4.90
N TRP A 135 1.31 -20.66 -4.53
CA TRP A 135 1.53 -19.87 -3.32
C TRP A 135 1.27 -20.69 -2.06
N ARG A 136 2.09 -20.40 -1.05
CA ARG A 136 1.93 -20.90 0.32
C ARG A 136 1.33 -19.80 1.18
N LEU A 137 0.24 -20.09 1.88
CA LEU A 137 -0.50 -19.12 2.71
C LEU A 137 -0.15 -19.30 4.18
N SER A 138 -0.02 -18.21 4.94
CA SER A 138 0.24 -18.28 6.38
C SER A 138 -0.91 -18.98 7.13
N THR A 139 -0.56 -19.75 8.16
CA THR A 139 -1.52 -20.39 9.07
C THR A 139 -2.12 -19.39 10.07
N TRP A 140 -1.34 -18.39 10.46
CA TRP A 140 -1.72 -17.28 11.34
C TRP A 140 -2.37 -16.12 10.57
N SER A 141 -3.00 -15.19 11.31
CA SER A 141 -3.63 -13.96 10.80
C SER A 141 -3.42 -12.82 11.81
N VAL A 142 -3.13 -11.60 11.33
CA VAL A 142 -2.81 -10.44 12.20
C VAL A 142 -4.06 -9.72 12.68
N SER A 143 -4.91 -9.23 11.77
CA SER A 143 -6.21 -8.64 12.11
C SER A 143 -6.97 -8.25 10.83
N LYS A 144 -8.28 -8.02 10.96
CA LYS A 144 -9.05 -7.32 9.93
C LYS A 144 -8.72 -5.83 10.07
N ARG A 145 -8.16 -5.19 9.02
CA ARG A 145 -7.69 -3.79 8.95
C ARG A 145 -6.20 -3.55 9.28
N TRP A 146 -5.37 -4.59 9.30
CA TRP A 146 -3.91 -4.39 9.28
C TRP A 146 -3.47 -3.56 8.05
N ARG A 147 -2.44 -2.73 8.21
CA ARG A 147 -1.86 -1.88 7.16
C ARG A 147 -0.36 -2.14 7.12
N PRO A 148 0.06 -3.29 6.56
CA PRO A 148 1.47 -3.61 6.50
C PRO A 148 2.19 -2.71 5.51
N MET A 149 3.50 -2.54 5.71
CA MET A 149 4.38 -1.91 4.73
C MET A 149 5.54 -2.85 4.40
N SER A 150 6.07 -2.75 3.19
CA SER A 150 7.34 -3.38 2.84
C SER A 150 8.50 -2.41 3.08
N PHE A 151 9.62 -2.94 3.57
CA PHE A 151 10.86 -2.19 3.74
C PHE A 151 12.03 -3.17 3.75
N GLN A 152 13.02 -2.95 2.88
CA GLN A 152 14.27 -3.71 2.83
C GLN A 152 14.09 -5.24 2.81
N GLY A 153 13.19 -5.74 1.96
CA GLY A 153 12.95 -7.19 1.84
C GLY A 153 12.13 -7.79 2.98
N LYS A 154 11.49 -6.98 3.84
CA LYS A 154 10.65 -7.44 4.95
C LYS A 154 9.28 -6.79 4.92
N ILE A 155 8.34 -7.35 5.67
CA ILE A 155 7.04 -6.74 5.90
C ILE A 155 6.91 -6.34 7.38
N TYR A 156 6.48 -5.12 7.64
CA TYR A 156 6.21 -4.60 8.97
C TYR A 156 4.72 -4.37 9.14
N THR A 157 4.18 -4.69 10.31
CA THR A 157 2.76 -4.53 10.61
C THR A 157 2.56 -3.98 12.02
N LEU A 158 1.40 -3.37 12.20
CA LEU A 158 0.92 -2.88 13.48
C LEU A 158 -0.20 -3.77 13.99
N HIS A 159 -0.17 -4.05 15.29
CA HIS A 159 -1.19 -4.84 15.97
C HIS A 159 -1.56 -4.19 17.32
N CYS A 160 -2.84 -4.24 17.68
CA CYS A 160 -3.35 -3.65 18.91
C CYS A 160 -4.58 -4.45 19.33
N ASP A 161 -4.53 -5.06 20.52
CA ASP A 161 -5.60 -5.94 21.02
C ASP A 161 -6.87 -5.16 21.38
N THR A 162 -6.71 -4.02 22.05
CA THR A 162 -7.78 -3.12 22.48
C THR A 162 -7.33 -1.66 22.38
N PHE A 163 -8.26 -0.70 22.41
CA PHE A 163 -7.92 0.73 22.32
C PHE A 163 -6.98 1.23 23.44
N ASP A 164 -6.95 0.53 24.57
CA ASP A 164 -6.13 0.87 25.75
C ASP A 164 -4.85 0.01 25.83
N SER A 165 -4.61 -0.86 24.85
CA SER A 165 -3.42 -1.70 24.78
C SER A 165 -2.24 -0.95 24.15
N GLU A 166 -1.03 -1.39 24.48
CA GLU A 166 0.16 -0.96 23.76
C GLU A 166 0.05 -1.35 22.28
N LEU A 167 0.56 -0.48 21.42
CA LEU A 167 0.62 -0.73 19.99
C LEU A 167 1.87 -1.56 19.70
N GLN A 168 1.67 -2.78 19.22
CA GLN A 168 2.72 -3.71 18.85
C GLN A 168 3.19 -3.44 17.42
N ILE A 169 4.51 -3.37 17.25
CA ILE A 169 5.17 -3.26 15.96
C ILE A 169 5.86 -4.61 15.71
N SER A 170 5.42 -5.32 14.67
CA SER A 170 5.92 -6.64 14.33
C SER A 170 6.54 -6.68 12.94
N GLN A 171 7.57 -7.50 12.79
CA GLN A 171 8.27 -7.78 11.54
C GLN A 171 7.95 -9.21 11.08
N ILE A 172 7.75 -9.38 9.78
CA ILE A 172 7.58 -10.66 9.11
C ILE A 172 8.73 -10.78 8.11
N ASP A 173 9.59 -11.76 8.33
CA ASP A 173 10.72 -12.05 7.47
C ASP A 173 10.30 -12.93 6.29
N LEU A 174 10.96 -12.75 5.14
CA LEU A 174 10.84 -13.70 4.05
C LEU A 174 11.37 -15.06 4.51
N PRO A 175 10.69 -16.18 4.18
CA PRO A 175 11.17 -17.51 4.53
C PRO A 175 12.55 -17.75 3.90
N GLY A 176 13.44 -18.38 4.66
CA GLY A 176 14.79 -18.71 4.21
C GLY A 176 14.78 -19.67 3.02
N LEU A 177 15.72 -19.49 2.10
CA LEU A 177 15.89 -20.38 0.96
C LEU A 177 16.28 -21.78 1.46
N GLY A 178 15.39 -22.77 1.36
CA GLY A 178 15.73 -24.17 1.61
C GLY A 178 15.22 -24.80 2.91
N GLU A 179 14.25 -24.21 3.62
CA GLU A 179 13.43 -25.00 4.54
C GLU A 179 12.64 -26.02 3.72
N LYS A 180 13.20 -27.24 3.63
CA LYS A 180 12.52 -28.43 3.10
C LYS A 180 11.39 -28.79 4.06
N GLU A 181 10.31 -28.03 4.03
CA GLU A 181 9.07 -28.45 4.67
C GLU A 181 8.26 -29.28 3.67
N ASP A 182 7.67 -30.36 4.18
CA ASP A 182 7.02 -31.43 3.42
C ASP A 182 6.13 -30.88 2.28
N PHE A 183 6.47 -31.27 1.05
CA PHE A 183 5.77 -30.93 -0.20
C PHE A 183 4.32 -31.49 -0.29
N GLY A 184 3.74 -31.92 0.83
CA GLY A 184 2.40 -32.50 0.94
C GLY A 184 1.37 -31.61 1.63
N ASP A 185 1.77 -30.57 2.37
CA ASP A 185 0.82 -29.67 3.04
C ASP A 185 0.61 -28.35 2.26
N PRO A 186 -0.62 -28.05 1.80
CA PRO A 186 -0.96 -26.76 1.20
C PRO A 186 -0.75 -25.55 2.14
N LEU A 187 -0.64 -25.76 3.46
CA LEU A 187 -0.29 -24.74 4.44
C LEU A 187 1.19 -24.88 4.83
N CYS A 188 1.96 -23.80 4.65
CA CYS A 188 3.35 -23.78 5.08
C CYS A 188 3.46 -23.06 6.43
N TYR A 189 4.42 -23.48 7.27
CA TYR A 189 4.74 -22.79 8.51
C TYR A 189 5.53 -21.51 8.20
N LEU A 190 4.84 -20.50 7.68
CA LEU A 190 5.48 -19.20 7.47
C LEU A 190 5.85 -18.58 8.81
N PRO A 191 7.02 -17.92 8.92
CA PRO A 191 7.45 -17.28 10.15
C PRO A 191 6.34 -16.39 10.72
N GLU A 192 5.98 -16.63 11.98
CA GLU A 192 5.02 -15.78 12.66
C GLU A 192 5.56 -14.34 12.78
N PRO A 193 4.67 -13.32 12.84
CA PRO A 193 5.11 -11.94 13.04
C PRO A 193 5.90 -11.83 14.34
N LYS A 194 7.18 -11.48 14.22
CA LYS A 194 8.06 -11.26 15.37
C LYS A 194 7.82 -9.86 15.91
N LEU A 195 7.39 -9.76 17.16
CA LEU A 195 7.34 -8.48 17.87
C LEU A 195 8.75 -7.89 17.94
N ILE A 196 8.91 -6.64 17.48
CA ILE A 196 10.19 -5.93 17.54
C ILE A 196 10.16 -4.76 18.52
N ALA A 197 9.01 -4.10 18.68
CA ALA A 197 8.85 -2.97 19.58
C ALA A 197 7.40 -2.82 20.03
N THR A 198 7.19 -2.16 21.17
CA THR A 198 5.87 -1.69 21.62
C THR A 198 5.86 -0.17 21.74
N PHE A 199 4.70 0.42 21.48
CA PHE A 199 4.48 1.84 21.64
C PHE A 199 3.40 2.06 22.71
N PRO A 200 3.62 2.94 23.70
CA PRO A 200 2.75 3.08 24.87
C PRO A 200 1.30 3.41 24.51
N ALA A 201 0.39 2.79 25.26
CA ALA A 201 -1.04 3.05 25.18
C ALA A 201 -1.38 4.53 25.44
N GLY A 202 -2.47 5.00 24.84
CA GLY A 202 -3.02 6.36 25.03
C GLY A 202 -2.22 7.50 24.36
N ARG A 203 -1.00 7.25 23.83
CA ARG A 203 -0.23 8.30 23.15
C ARG A 203 -0.65 8.52 21.70
N LEU A 204 -1.13 7.47 21.03
CA LEU A 204 -1.61 7.51 19.66
C LEU A 204 -2.99 6.84 19.57
N HIS A 205 -3.83 7.34 18.66
CA HIS A 205 -5.10 6.73 18.30
C HIS A 205 -5.17 6.39 16.81
N MET A 206 -6.00 5.37 16.54
CA MET A 206 -6.38 4.92 15.21
C MET A 206 -6.86 6.06 14.30
N PRO A 207 -6.59 6.00 12.97
CA PRO A 207 -5.81 4.96 12.30
C PRO A 207 -4.29 5.12 12.52
N TYR A 208 -3.58 3.99 12.65
CA TYR A 208 -2.12 3.94 12.67
C TYR A 208 -1.59 3.57 11.29
N HIS A 209 -0.44 4.13 10.94
CA HIS A 209 0.22 3.86 9.66
C HIS A 209 1.71 3.69 9.87
N LEU A 210 2.30 2.84 9.04
CA LEU A 210 3.75 2.77 8.86
C LEU A 210 4.10 3.30 7.48
N GLY A 211 5.21 4.03 7.39
CA GLY A 211 5.74 4.54 6.13
C GLY A 211 7.24 4.67 6.14
N GLU A 212 7.86 4.51 4.98
CA GLU A 212 9.28 4.80 4.80
C GLU A 212 9.49 6.30 4.56
N CYS A 213 10.48 6.88 5.23
CA CYS A 213 11.02 8.20 4.91
C CYS A 213 12.54 8.19 5.12
N ASP A 214 13.30 8.58 4.11
CA ASP A 214 14.78 8.64 4.16
C ASP A 214 15.44 7.37 4.72
N SER A 215 14.97 6.20 4.27
CA SER A 215 15.43 4.89 4.74
C SER A 215 15.18 4.59 6.23
N GLU A 216 14.23 5.30 6.85
CA GLU A 216 13.73 5.02 8.19
C GLU A 216 12.25 4.67 8.16
N ILE A 217 11.82 3.79 9.07
CA ILE A 217 10.40 3.47 9.26
C ILE A 217 9.80 4.48 10.26
N MET A 218 8.73 5.14 9.82
CA MET A 218 7.95 6.09 10.59
C MET A 218 6.63 5.47 11.04
N LEU A 219 6.34 5.53 12.34
CA LEU A 219 5.02 5.29 12.91
C LEU A 219 4.24 6.60 12.93
N ILE A 220 3.03 6.59 12.36
CA ILE A 220 2.16 7.75 12.24
C ILE A 220 0.81 7.44 12.88
N GLY A 221 0.31 8.35 13.70
CA GLY A 221 -1.03 8.25 14.29
C GLY A 221 -1.53 9.60 14.78
N ARG A 222 -2.74 9.62 15.34
CA ARG A 222 -3.29 10.83 15.97
C ARG A 222 -2.88 10.91 17.43
N GLU A 223 -2.35 12.03 17.88
CA GLU A 223 -2.10 12.26 19.31
C GLU A 223 -3.44 12.50 20.04
N GLU A 224 -3.55 12.05 21.29
CA GLU A 224 -4.74 12.28 22.10
C GLU A 224 -4.84 13.77 22.49
N CYS A 225 -5.77 14.50 21.85
CA CYS A 225 -6.22 15.78 22.36
C CYS A 225 -7.68 16.03 21.98
N ARG A 226 -8.57 16.19 22.98
CA ARG A 226 -10.03 16.34 22.78
C ARG A 226 -10.43 17.54 21.91
N LEU A 227 -9.53 18.51 21.71
CA LEU A 227 -9.80 19.77 21.02
C LEU A 227 -8.90 20.03 19.81
N SER A 228 -7.84 19.23 19.58
CA SER A 228 -6.89 19.44 18.48
C SER A 228 -6.55 18.14 17.74
N PHE A 229 -6.47 18.23 16.40
CA PHE A 229 -6.13 17.12 15.53
C PHE A 229 -4.61 17.05 15.31
N HIS A 230 -3.85 16.80 16.37
CA HIS A 230 -2.41 16.64 16.25
C HIS A 230 -2.07 15.27 15.69
N ILE A 231 -1.08 15.25 14.79
CA ILE A 231 -0.51 14.03 14.24
C ILE A 231 0.84 13.81 14.92
N GLY A 232 1.04 12.63 15.46
CA GLY A 232 2.29 12.17 16.03
C GLY A 232 3.03 11.31 15.01
N VAL A 233 4.33 11.58 14.87
CA VAL A 233 5.24 10.81 14.01
C VAL A 233 6.43 10.38 14.84
N TYR A 234 6.79 9.11 14.80
CA TYR A 234 7.86 8.53 15.61
C TYR A 234 8.72 7.62 14.75
N ARG A 235 10.04 7.68 14.89
CA ARG A 235 10.94 6.71 14.25
C ARG A 235 10.86 5.39 14.98
N VAL A 236 10.66 4.29 14.24
CA VAL A 236 10.66 2.95 14.83
C VAL A 236 12.02 2.61 15.43
N ALA A 237 13.12 3.09 14.85
CA ALA A 237 14.46 2.96 15.42
C ALA A 237 14.61 3.65 16.80
N ASP A 238 14.01 4.83 16.98
CA ASP A 238 14.00 5.50 18.28
C ASP A 238 13.15 4.71 19.30
N ILE A 239 11.99 4.17 18.87
CA ILE A 239 11.13 3.33 19.72
C ILE A 239 11.87 2.06 20.18
N LEU A 240 12.62 1.41 19.28
CA LEU A 240 13.46 0.25 19.60
C LEU A 240 14.55 0.55 20.63
N ALA A 241 14.98 1.82 20.72
CA ALA A 241 15.95 2.31 21.69
C ALA A 241 15.27 2.92 22.94
N ASP A 242 13.99 2.60 23.19
CA ASP A 242 13.16 3.11 24.28
C ASP A 242 13.04 4.65 24.30
N LYS A 243 13.23 5.29 23.15
CA LYS A 243 13.16 6.74 22.98
C LYS A 243 11.90 7.13 22.23
N ILE A 244 10.93 7.67 22.97
CA ILE A 244 9.62 8.00 22.41
C ILE A 244 9.48 9.52 22.28
N THR A 245 10.18 10.08 21.30
CA THR A 245 10.15 11.52 21.00
C THR A 245 9.51 11.74 19.63
N PRO A 246 8.51 12.63 19.50
CA PRO A 246 7.93 12.96 18.21
C PRO A 246 8.96 13.58 17.27
N VAL A 247 8.90 13.19 16.00
CA VAL A 247 9.70 13.76 14.92
C VAL A 247 9.14 15.13 14.54
N THR A 248 10.01 16.13 14.46
CA THR A 248 9.66 17.50 14.06
C THR A 248 10.11 17.86 12.64
N SER A 249 10.94 17.01 12.03
CA SER A 249 11.53 17.22 10.70
C SER A 249 11.81 15.86 10.05
N ILE A 250 11.47 15.72 8.77
CA ILE A 250 11.60 14.51 7.94
C ILE A 250 12.40 14.81 6.67
N GLY A 251 13.48 15.59 6.82
CA GLY A 251 14.46 15.81 5.76
C GLY A 251 13.96 16.68 4.61
N GLY A 252 12.91 17.48 4.83
CA GLY A 252 12.28 18.27 3.78
C GLY A 252 11.35 17.46 2.86
N ASN A 253 11.00 16.23 3.25
CA ASN A 253 9.96 15.44 2.61
C ASN A 253 8.58 15.76 3.21
N ALA A 254 7.53 15.29 2.56
CA ALA A 254 6.17 15.25 3.04
C ALA A 254 5.65 13.81 2.97
N LEU A 255 4.95 13.36 4.02
CA LEU A 255 4.33 12.04 4.04
C LEU A 255 2.86 12.14 3.67
N PHE A 256 2.48 11.50 2.56
CA PHE A 256 1.09 11.38 2.14
C PHE A 256 0.51 10.11 2.74
N VAL A 257 -0.54 10.22 3.55
CA VAL A 257 -1.01 9.14 4.43
C VAL A 257 -2.46 8.78 4.13
N GLU A 258 -2.67 7.57 3.61
CA GLU A 258 -3.96 6.87 3.55
C GLU A 258 -3.76 5.36 3.80
N ASP A 259 -4.36 4.46 3.01
CA ASP A 259 -4.19 3.00 3.09
C ASP A 259 -2.72 2.57 3.05
N ARG A 260 -1.87 3.34 2.36
CA ARG A 260 -0.42 3.30 2.50
C ARG A 260 0.18 4.69 2.65
N VAL A 261 1.44 4.75 3.01
CA VAL A 261 2.20 6.00 3.17
C VAL A 261 3.19 6.14 2.03
N LEU A 262 3.27 7.35 1.45
CA LEU A 262 4.29 7.71 0.46
C LEU A 262 5.10 8.90 0.96
N SER A 263 6.42 8.79 0.93
CA SER A 263 7.32 9.93 1.12
C SER A 263 7.57 10.65 -0.19
N VAL A 264 7.41 11.97 -0.17
CA VAL A 264 7.54 12.82 -1.35
C VAL A 264 8.36 14.05 -1.00
N SER A 265 9.45 14.28 -1.74
CA SER A 265 10.28 15.46 -1.52
C SER A 265 9.51 16.74 -1.86
N SER A 266 9.66 17.76 -1.03
CA SER A 266 9.17 19.12 -1.33
C SER A 266 9.72 19.68 -2.65
N ARG A 267 10.83 19.14 -3.16
CA ARG A 267 11.43 19.50 -4.45
C ARG A 267 10.58 19.06 -5.65
N VAL A 268 9.67 18.11 -5.47
CA VAL A 268 8.81 17.58 -6.55
C VAL A 268 7.87 18.66 -7.09
N HIS A 269 7.30 19.50 -6.21
CA HIS A 269 6.35 20.53 -6.60
C HIS A 269 6.26 21.63 -5.53
N PRO A 270 6.13 22.92 -5.90
CA PRO A 270 6.08 24.04 -4.95
C PRO A 270 4.95 23.98 -3.92
N THR A 271 3.87 23.25 -4.21
CA THR A 271 2.73 23.09 -3.28
C THR A 271 2.97 21.99 -2.24
N ILE A 272 4.04 21.21 -2.36
CA ILE A 272 4.40 20.18 -1.38
C ILE A 272 5.26 20.84 -0.32
N VAL A 273 4.68 21.02 0.86
CA VAL A 273 5.37 21.64 1.99
C VAL A 273 6.27 20.63 2.68
N ALA A 274 7.52 21.02 2.89
CA ALA A 274 8.50 20.26 3.64
C ALA A 274 8.03 19.99 5.08
N ASP A 275 8.45 18.85 5.61
CA ASP A 275 8.25 18.44 7.00
C ASP A 275 6.76 18.41 7.42
N ALA A 276 5.92 17.97 6.48
CA ALA A 276 4.47 17.94 6.63
C ALA A 276 3.87 16.55 6.39
N ILE A 277 2.72 16.30 7.02
CA ILE A 277 1.89 15.13 6.77
C ILE A 277 0.66 15.56 5.98
N VAL A 278 0.46 14.96 4.81
CA VAL A 278 -0.68 15.21 3.94
C VAL A 278 -1.73 14.11 4.15
N LEU A 279 -2.90 14.47 4.68
CA LEU A 279 -4.00 13.54 4.90
C LEU A 279 -5.37 14.24 4.91
N LEU A 280 -6.44 13.47 4.85
CA LEU A 280 -7.79 13.99 4.96
C LEU A 280 -8.05 14.54 6.38
N HIS A 281 -8.37 15.83 6.47
CA HIS A 281 -8.75 16.47 7.72
C HIS A 281 -10.17 16.04 8.11
N GLN A 282 -10.30 15.21 9.15
CA GLN A 282 -11.56 14.54 9.49
C GLN A 282 -12.74 15.47 9.82
N LYS A 283 -12.51 16.61 10.49
CA LYS A 283 -13.62 17.52 10.90
C LYS A 283 -14.12 18.42 9.77
N GLU A 284 -13.20 18.96 9.00
CA GLU A 284 -13.47 19.97 7.98
C GLU A 284 -13.58 19.36 6.57
N VAL A 285 -13.15 18.10 6.41
CA VAL A 285 -13.30 17.30 5.19
C VAL A 285 -12.63 17.99 4.01
N TYR A 286 -11.33 18.26 4.14
CA TYR A 286 -10.45 18.73 3.06
C TYR A 286 -9.10 18.01 3.15
N LEU A 287 -8.34 17.99 2.06
CA LEU A 287 -6.98 17.46 2.09
C LEU A 287 -6.05 18.49 2.74
N GLY A 288 -5.55 18.18 3.94
CA GLY A 288 -4.75 19.10 4.73
C GLY A 288 -3.30 18.67 4.82
N GLN A 289 -2.43 19.65 5.02
CA GLN A 289 -1.01 19.48 5.33
C GLN A 289 -0.80 19.90 6.78
N TYR A 290 -0.33 18.97 7.59
CA TYR A 290 0.00 19.16 8.98
C TYR A 290 1.51 19.33 9.13
N HIS A 291 1.98 20.51 9.50
CA HIS A 291 3.41 20.78 9.66
C HIS A 291 3.90 20.29 11.03
N LEU A 292 4.95 19.46 11.04
CA LEU A 292 5.37 18.71 12.23
C LEU A 292 5.91 19.61 13.35
N ALA A 293 6.78 20.56 13.02
CA ALA A 293 7.42 21.42 14.02
C ALA A 293 6.46 22.44 14.65
N SER A 294 5.63 23.09 13.83
CA SER A 294 4.66 24.11 14.31
C SER A 294 3.35 23.50 14.80
N ARG A 295 3.08 22.24 14.47
CA ARG A 295 1.83 21.52 14.80
C ARG A 295 0.58 22.22 14.24
N THR A 296 0.71 22.86 13.09
CA THR A 296 -0.37 23.63 12.44
C THR A 296 -0.90 22.94 11.20
N TRP A 297 -2.18 23.13 10.92
CA TRP A 297 -2.83 22.69 9.69
C TRP A 297 -2.92 23.82 8.68
N LEU A 298 -2.68 23.50 7.42
CA LEU A 298 -3.01 24.34 6.27
C LEU A 298 -3.75 23.51 5.22
N PRO A 299 -4.64 24.12 4.41
CA PRO A 299 -5.20 23.46 3.22
C PRO A 299 -4.09 23.17 2.18
N THR A 300 -4.16 22.01 1.52
CA THR A 300 -3.22 21.65 0.43
C THR A 300 -3.66 22.15 -0.95
N ALA A 301 -4.93 22.50 -1.09
CA ALA A 301 -5.54 22.99 -2.32
C ALA A 301 -6.77 23.85 -2.02
N ASP A 302 -7.20 24.64 -2.99
CA ASP A 302 -8.39 25.47 -2.89
C ASP A 302 -9.66 24.59 -2.87
N GLY A 303 -10.44 24.70 -1.79
CA GLY A 303 -11.78 24.13 -1.67
C GLY A 303 -11.93 23.00 -0.64
N GLY A 304 -13.07 22.99 0.06
CA GLY A 304 -13.48 21.87 0.90
C GLY A 304 -14.05 20.73 0.06
N LEU A 305 -13.88 19.48 0.52
CA LEU A 305 -14.47 18.28 -0.11
C LEU A 305 -15.92 18.03 0.34
N LYS A 306 -16.50 18.94 1.15
CA LYS A 306 -17.90 18.84 1.58
C LYS A 306 -18.85 19.07 0.40
N GLY A 307 -19.34 17.96 -0.18
CA GLY A 307 -20.44 17.98 -1.14
C GLY A 307 -20.06 18.33 -2.58
N ALA A 308 -18.78 18.50 -2.90
CA ALA A 308 -18.29 18.76 -4.25
C ALA A 308 -17.16 17.80 -4.63
N SER A 309 -17.19 17.29 -5.86
CA SER A 309 -16.05 16.60 -6.46
C SER A 309 -14.95 17.61 -6.77
N VAL A 310 -13.69 17.24 -6.55
CA VAL A 310 -12.53 18.03 -6.99
C VAL A 310 -12.66 18.30 -8.49
N PRO A 311 -12.62 19.57 -8.93
CA PRO A 311 -12.78 19.91 -10.34
C PRO A 311 -11.63 19.33 -11.17
N SER A 312 -11.92 19.01 -12.43
CA SER A 312 -10.88 18.70 -13.42
C SER A 312 -10.50 19.99 -14.16
N PRO A 313 -9.20 20.26 -14.38
CA PRO A 313 -8.04 19.47 -13.96
C PRO A 313 -7.74 19.60 -12.45
N CYS A 314 -7.30 18.51 -11.82
CA CYS A 314 -6.90 18.51 -10.41
C CYS A 314 -5.39 18.70 -10.24
N SER A 315 -4.96 19.24 -9.09
CA SER A 315 -3.53 19.44 -8.78
C SER A 315 -2.78 18.11 -8.64
N LEU A 316 -1.45 18.15 -8.82
CA LEU A 316 -0.57 16.98 -8.69
C LEU A 316 -0.71 16.28 -7.32
N ILE A 317 -1.01 17.05 -6.27
CA ILE A 317 -1.25 16.52 -4.91
C ILE A 317 -2.34 15.46 -4.91
N TYR A 318 -3.44 15.64 -5.66
CA TYR A 318 -4.51 14.64 -5.71
C TYR A 318 -4.08 13.37 -6.44
N HIS A 319 -3.26 13.48 -7.49
CA HIS A 319 -2.71 12.31 -8.17
C HIS A 319 -1.80 11.50 -7.23
N ILE A 320 -0.90 12.18 -6.50
CA ILE A 320 -0.01 11.56 -5.52
C ILE A 320 -0.80 10.97 -4.35
N PHE A 321 -1.77 11.70 -3.80
CA PHE A 321 -2.60 11.20 -2.69
C PHE A 321 -3.45 10.00 -3.10
N THR A 322 -3.92 9.96 -4.36
CA THR A 322 -4.61 8.77 -4.91
C THR A 322 -3.68 7.57 -4.97
N CYS A 323 -2.37 7.76 -5.17
CA CYS A 323 -1.40 6.68 -5.07
C CYS A 323 -1.38 6.06 -3.66
N CYS A 324 -1.73 6.78 -2.59
CA CYS A 324 -1.84 6.24 -1.24
C CYS A 324 -3.07 5.34 -1.01
N TYR A 325 -3.94 5.20 -2.02
CA TYR A 325 -5.15 4.40 -1.97
C TYR A 325 -5.10 3.30 -3.05
N PRO A 326 -4.47 2.14 -2.78
CA PRO A 326 -4.25 1.07 -3.78
C PRO A 326 -5.52 0.60 -4.48
N ILE A 327 -6.65 0.66 -3.79
CA ILE A 327 -7.97 0.29 -4.35
C ILE A 327 -8.35 1.19 -5.54
N LEU A 328 -7.82 2.40 -5.68
CA LEU A 328 -8.17 3.31 -6.79
C LEU A 328 -7.01 3.62 -7.73
N TRP A 329 -5.75 3.57 -7.28
CA TRP A 329 -4.63 4.13 -8.04
C TRP A 329 -4.57 3.62 -9.48
N ASN A 330 -4.79 2.32 -9.69
CA ASN A 330 -4.63 1.69 -11.00
C ASN A 330 -5.94 1.59 -11.80
N LYS A 331 -7.01 2.23 -11.32
CA LYS A 331 -8.33 2.10 -11.92
C LYS A 331 -8.74 3.30 -12.78
N GLY A 332 -7.84 4.27 -12.98
CA GLY A 332 -8.14 5.45 -13.78
C GLY A 332 -9.08 6.42 -13.07
N GLN A 333 -9.05 6.44 -11.74
CA GLN A 333 -9.75 7.41 -10.91
C GLN A 333 -8.74 8.28 -10.17
N ILE A 334 -9.18 9.47 -9.80
CA ILE A 334 -8.53 10.32 -8.83
C ILE A 334 -9.43 10.38 -7.62
N LEU A 335 -8.86 10.15 -6.44
CA LEU A 335 -9.59 10.22 -5.19
C LEU A 335 -10.23 11.61 -5.06
N PHE A 336 -11.49 11.64 -4.63
CA PHE A 336 -12.33 12.84 -4.55
C PHE A 336 -12.75 13.48 -5.90
N GLN A 337 -12.44 12.85 -7.04
CA GLN A 337 -12.91 13.28 -8.36
C GLN A 337 -13.94 12.28 -8.92
N GLY A 338 -15.21 12.68 -8.96
CA GLY A 338 -16.33 11.86 -9.47
C GLY A 338 -17.06 11.02 -8.40
N THR A 339 -17.87 10.04 -8.82
CA THR A 339 -18.66 9.19 -7.92
C THR A 339 -17.80 8.11 -7.24
N PHE A 340 -18.00 7.89 -5.93
CA PHE A 340 -17.38 6.83 -5.12
C PHE A 340 -17.57 5.40 -5.69
N GLN A 341 -18.53 5.22 -6.60
CA GLN A 341 -18.88 3.95 -7.23
C GLN A 341 -18.57 4.02 -8.73
N PRO A 342 -17.38 3.59 -9.17
CA PRO A 342 -17.07 3.47 -10.59
C PRO A 342 -17.90 2.38 -11.27
N ILE A 343 -18.64 2.76 -12.32
CA ILE A 343 -19.29 1.80 -13.23
C ILE A 343 -18.22 1.29 -14.23
N TRP A 344 -17.43 0.31 -13.82
CA TRP A 344 -16.40 -0.27 -14.69
C TRP A 344 -17.01 -1.04 -15.87
N ARG A 345 -16.75 -0.59 -17.11
CA ARG A 345 -17.19 -1.29 -18.33
C ARG A 345 -16.16 -2.30 -18.88
N VAL A 346 -14.87 -2.20 -18.52
CA VAL A 346 -13.77 -3.03 -19.04
C VAL A 346 -12.97 -3.69 -17.91
N LYS A 347 -12.61 -4.97 -18.07
CA LYS A 347 -11.98 -5.83 -17.03
C LYS A 347 -12.73 -5.84 -15.69
N ARG A 348 -14.06 -5.67 -15.71
CA ARG A 348 -14.93 -5.60 -14.51
C ARG A 348 -14.70 -6.77 -13.54
N LYS A 349 -14.57 -8.01 -14.05
CA LYS A 349 -14.22 -9.21 -13.25
C LYS A 349 -12.84 -9.18 -12.60
N TRP A 350 -11.91 -8.40 -13.14
CA TRP A 350 -10.51 -8.30 -12.70
C TRP A 350 -10.24 -7.06 -11.83
N ARG A 351 -11.13 -6.06 -11.85
CA ARG A 351 -10.97 -4.75 -11.19
C ARG A 351 -12.01 -4.40 -10.14
N LEU A 352 -13.09 -5.18 -10.04
CA LEU A 352 -14.02 -5.10 -8.92
C LEU A 352 -13.48 -5.86 -7.72
N GLY A 353 -13.32 -5.14 -6.61
CA GLY A 353 -13.91 -5.56 -5.34
C GLY A 353 -15.16 -4.73 -5.16
N LEU A 354 -16.33 -5.35 -5.22
CA LEU A 354 -17.55 -4.69 -4.74
C LEU A 354 -17.54 -4.86 -3.23
N TYR A 355 -17.21 -3.80 -2.51
CA TYR A 355 -17.65 -3.64 -1.14
C TYR A 355 -19.18 -3.62 -1.19
N ARG A 356 -19.84 -4.66 -0.69
CA ARG A 356 -21.25 -4.56 -0.29
C ARG A 356 -21.27 -3.67 0.95
N ASP A 357 -22.10 -2.64 0.91
CA ASP A 357 -22.35 -1.75 2.04
C ASP A 357 -22.59 -2.53 3.34
N HIS A 358 -21.67 -2.40 4.28
CA HIS A 358 -21.92 -2.67 5.70
C HIS A 358 -21.73 -1.37 6.47
N TRP A 359 -22.59 -0.40 6.13
CA TRP A 359 -22.97 0.70 7.01
C TRP A 359 -24.50 0.83 6.97
N LYS A 360 -25.15 0.03 7.81
CA LYS A 360 -26.30 0.45 8.58
C LYS A 360 -25.94 0.28 10.04
#